data_AF-A0A498GPP0-F1
#
_entry.id   AF-A0A498GPP0-F1
#
_cell.length_a   1.000
_cell.length_b   1.000
_cell.length_c   1.000
_cell.angle_alpha   90.00
_cell.angle_beta   90.00
_cell.angle_gamma   90.00
#
_symmetry.space_group_name_H-M   'P 1'
#
loop_
_entity.id
_entity.type
_entity.pdbx_description
1 polymer ?
#
loop_
_entity_poly.entity_id
_entity_poly.type
_entity_poly.pdbx_seq_one_letter_code
_entity_poly.pdbx_strand_id
1 'polypeptide(L)'
;MKIVGIQSSPRGKQSNTLKLLDAVLEGAADAGAETESIDIAKMKIKYCTACNSCHETGVCTIKDDFEPVLKKLLAADGIVLSSPNYITNVTAQLKTLFDRSPLVIHEQLFDGKYSLSLTTAGSGEIDFVLGIMDNYIVQCGGKTIGGVGCAMSEGPSAMEAAIVKSREMGKDLVTAIKVKRPYPEQQARQEAWKERFKYVILANKEHWMHNCDYWMEKGWLKE
;
A
#
# COMPACT_ATOMS: atom_id res chain seq x y z
N MET A 1 9.84 -5.97 -14.68
CA MET A 1 8.88 -5.30 -13.79
C MET A 1 8.46 -6.27 -12.72
N LYS A 2 8.37 -5.81 -11.47
CA LYS A 2 8.00 -6.62 -10.31
C LYS A 2 6.73 -6.10 -9.63
N ILE A 3 5.78 -6.99 -9.36
CA ILE A 3 4.56 -6.71 -8.61
C ILE A 3 4.56 -7.53 -7.32
N VAL A 4 4.37 -6.86 -6.19
CA VAL A 4 4.31 -7.49 -4.87
C VAL A 4 2.91 -7.37 -4.29
N GLY A 5 2.32 -8.49 -3.94
CA GLY A 5 1.05 -8.60 -3.26
C GLY A 5 1.19 -8.78 -1.75
N ILE A 6 0.39 -8.06 -0.98
CA ILE A 6 0.29 -8.21 0.47
C ILE A 6 -0.98 -9.00 0.80
N GLN A 7 -0.81 -10.21 1.31
CA GLN A 7 -1.87 -11.00 1.92
C GLN A 7 -1.90 -10.67 3.42
N SER A 8 -3.04 -10.18 3.91
CA SER A 8 -3.19 -9.78 5.31
C SER A 8 -4.33 -10.48 6.06
N SER A 9 -4.98 -11.46 5.42
CA SER A 9 -6.13 -12.14 6.00
C SER A 9 -5.68 -13.22 7.00
N PRO A 10 -6.18 -13.21 8.24
CA PRO A 10 -5.84 -14.25 9.23
C PRO A 10 -6.44 -15.62 8.87
N ARG A 11 -7.32 -15.68 7.86
CA ARG A 11 -7.92 -16.94 7.38
C ARG A 11 -6.99 -17.77 6.49
N GLY A 12 -5.78 -17.28 6.17
CA GLY A 12 -4.80 -17.98 5.35
C GLY A 12 -5.39 -18.47 4.03
N LYS A 13 -5.23 -19.77 3.73
CA LYS A 13 -5.71 -20.41 2.49
C LYS A 13 -7.24 -20.37 2.31
N GLN A 14 -8.01 -20.12 3.37
CA GLN A 14 -9.48 -20.01 3.31
C GLN A 14 -9.96 -18.58 3.05
N SER A 15 -9.05 -17.63 2.85
CA SER A 15 -9.41 -16.23 2.63
C SER A 15 -10.00 -16.03 1.23
N ASN A 16 -11.18 -15.40 1.16
CA ASN A 16 -11.73 -14.95 -0.12
C ASN A 16 -10.93 -13.78 -0.69
N THR A 17 -10.39 -12.90 0.14
CA THR A 17 -9.51 -11.81 -0.31
C THR A 17 -8.23 -12.35 -0.95
N LEU A 18 -7.69 -13.47 -0.44
CA LEU A 18 -6.54 -14.13 -1.06
C LEU A 18 -6.87 -14.62 -2.48
N LYS A 19 -8.07 -15.14 -2.74
CA LYS A 19 -8.48 -15.53 -4.11
C LYS A 19 -8.47 -14.35 -5.08
N LEU A 20 -8.87 -13.16 -4.62
CA LEU A 20 -8.77 -11.94 -5.44
C LEU A 20 -7.30 -11.57 -5.68
N LEU A 21 -6.46 -11.66 -4.65
CA LEU A 21 -5.03 -11.38 -4.77
C LEU A 21 -4.35 -12.33 -5.76
N ASP A 22 -4.59 -13.62 -5.64
CA ASP A 22 -4.05 -14.64 -6.53
C ASP A 22 -4.47 -14.35 -7.98
N ALA A 23 -5.74 -14.01 -8.21
CA ALA A 23 -6.22 -13.64 -9.54
C ALA A 23 -5.53 -12.39 -10.12
N VAL A 24 -5.30 -11.35 -9.31
CA VAL A 24 -4.51 -10.17 -9.72
C VAL A 24 -3.09 -10.57 -10.12
N LEU A 25 -2.41 -11.35 -9.27
CA LEU A 25 -1.03 -11.74 -9.52
C LEU A 25 -0.92 -12.64 -10.76
N GLU A 26 -1.86 -13.55 -10.98
CA GLU A 26 -1.94 -14.34 -12.20
C GLU A 26 -2.14 -13.46 -13.44
N GLY A 27 -3.09 -12.50 -13.39
CA GLY A 27 -3.30 -11.57 -14.50
C GLY A 27 -2.09 -10.70 -14.81
N ALA A 28 -1.37 -10.27 -13.77
CA ALA A 28 -0.12 -9.55 -13.90
C ALA A 28 1.01 -10.41 -14.50
N ALA A 29 1.12 -11.67 -14.06
CA ALA A 29 2.09 -12.63 -14.59
C ALA A 29 1.84 -12.93 -16.08
N ASP A 30 0.58 -13.14 -16.47
CA ASP A 30 0.17 -13.29 -17.88
C ASP A 30 0.57 -12.08 -18.75
N ALA A 31 0.57 -10.88 -18.16
CA ALA A 31 1.00 -9.64 -18.81
C ALA A 31 2.52 -9.41 -18.78
N GLY A 32 3.29 -10.38 -18.26
CA GLY A 32 4.75 -10.41 -18.28
C GLY A 32 5.43 -9.79 -17.06
N ALA A 33 4.75 -9.62 -15.93
CA ALA A 33 5.37 -9.17 -14.68
C ALA A 33 5.91 -10.35 -13.86
N GLU A 34 7.01 -10.12 -13.13
CA GLU A 34 7.38 -11.00 -12.01
C GLU A 34 6.45 -10.70 -10.83
N THR A 35 5.85 -11.72 -10.23
CA THR A 35 4.88 -11.56 -9.15
C THR A 35 5.31 -12.30 -7.88
N GLU A 36 5.15 -11.65 -6.74
CA GLU A 36 5.42 -12.23 -5.42
C GLU A 36 4.26 -11.93 -4.47
N SER A 37 3.84 -12.92 -3.67
CA SER A 37 2.86 -12.74 -2.60
C SER A 37 3.54 -12.85 -1.23
N ILE A 38 3.27 -11.90 -0.34
CA ILE A 38 3.79 -11.85 1.03
C ILE A 38 2.62 -12.00 2.00
N ASP A 39 2.61 -13.11 2.74
CA ASP A 39 1.64 -13.38 3.82
C ASP A 39 2.10 -12.71 5.11
N ILE A 40 1.70 -11.45 5.30
CA ILE A 40 2.01 -10.69 6.52
C ILE A 40 1.17 -11.16 7.71
N ALA A 41 0.10 -11.93 7.48
CA ALA A 41 -0.71 -12.47 8.57
C ALA A 41 0.02 -13.56 9.37
N LYS A 42 1.06 -14.17 8.79
CA LYS A 42 1.96 -15.12 9.46
C LYS A 42 3.25 -14.48 9.99
N MET A 43 3.49 -13.20 9.69
CA MET A 43 4.69 -12.50 10.08
C MET A 43 4.55 -11.84 11.46
N LYS A 44 5.68 -11.64 12.13
CA LYS A 44 5.76 -10.90 13.38
C LYS A 44 6.12 -9.46 13.06
N ILE A 45 5.10 -8.61 12.94
CA ILE A 45 5.26 -7.17 12.83
C ILE A 45 4.67 -6.55 14.10
N LYS A 46 5.51 -5.91 14.91
CA LYS A 46 5.09 -5.24 16.14
C LYS A 46 4.49 -3.87 15.82
N TYR A 47 3.58 -3.42 16.68
CA TYR A 47 3.01 -2.08 16.61
C TYR A 47 4.08 -0.99 16.67
N CYS A 48 3.79 0.12 16.01
CA CYS A 48 4.58 1.33 16.16
C CYS A 48 4.45 1.87 17.59
N THR A 49 5.56 2.31 18.16
CA THR A 49 5.60 2.89 19.52
C THR A 49 5.75 4.41 19.51
N ALA A 50 5.61 5.04 18.34
CA ALA A 50 5.81 6.49 18.15
C ALA A 50 7.13 7.02 18.72
N CYS A 51 8.20 6.20 18.68
CA CYS A 51 9.50 6.58 19.23
C CYS A 51 10.26 7.61 18.37
N ASN A 52 9.76 7.92 17.17
CA ASN A 52 10.33 8.85 16.19
C ASN A 52 11.75 8.55 15.70
N SER A 53 12.37 7.46 16.13
CA SER A 53 13.75 7.13 15.74
C SER A 53 13.93 6.96 14.22
N CYS A 54 12.88 6.56 13.49
CA CYS A 54 12.95 6.51 12.02
C CYS A 54 13.06 7.90 11.38
N HIS A 55 12.51 8.95 12.00
CA HIS A 55 12.62 10.34 11.51
C HIS A 55 13.99 10.95 11.83
N GLU A 56 14.66 10.44 12.86
CA GLU A 56 16.00 10.86 13.26
C GLU A 56 17.09 10.13 12.45
N THR A 57 16.91 8.83 12.21
CA THR A 57 17.98 7.93 11.70
C THR A 57 17.71 7.34 10.32
N GLY A 58 16.49 7.46 9.80
CA GLY A 58 16.05 6.81 8.57
C GLY A 58 15.76 5.31 8.70
N VAL A 59 15.88 4.74 9.90
CA VAL A 59 15.70 3.30 10.11
C VAL A 59 14.81 3.04 11.33
N CYS A 60 14.01 1.97 11.28
CA CYS A 60 13.22 1.55 12.43
C CYS A 60 14.10 0.82 13.46
N THR A 61 13.98 1.17 14.74
CA THR A 61 14.71 0.48 15.82
C THR A 61 14.10 -0.86 16.20
N ILE A 62 12.82 -1.08 15.88
CA ILE A 62 12.14 -2.34 16.17
C ILE A 62 12.57 -3.38 15.13
N LYS A 63 13.35 -4.38 15.59
CA LYS A 63 13.82 -5.51 14.77
C LYS A 63 12.79 -6.63 14.73
N ASP A 64 12.11 -6.73 13.59
CA ASP A 64 11.04 -7.68 13.31
C ASP A 64 10.82 -7.80 11.78
N ASP A 65 9.74 -8.44 11.34
CA ASP A 65 9.52 -8.72 9.92
C ASP A 65 9.12 -7.47 9.09
N PHE A 66 9.00 -6.29 9.70
CA PHE A 66 8.66 -5.05 8.98
C PHE A 66 9.71 -4.68 7.92
N GLU A 67 10.99 -4.62 8.31
CA GLU A 67 12.07 -4.16 7.43
C GLU A 67 12.21 -5.06 6.18
N PRO A 68 12.20 -6.41 6.28
CA PRO A 68 12.16 -7.28 5.12
C PRO A 68 10.97 -7.04 4.18
N VAL A 69 9.77 -6.80 4.73
CA VAL A 69 8.57 -6.52 3.92
C VAL A 69 8.72 -5.18 3.21
N LEU A 70 9.12 -4.12 3.92
CA LEU A 70 9.33 -2.80 3.34
C LEU A 70 10.37 -2.85 2.22
N LYS A 71 11.49 -3.57 2.41
CA LYS A 71 12.52 -3.73 1.37
C LYS A 71 11.95 -4.31 0.07
N LYS A 72 11.06 -5.31 0.17
CA LYS A 72 10.40 -5.90 -1.02
C LYS A 72 9.45 -4.92 -1.69
N LEU A 73 8.69 -4.14 -0.91
CA LEU A 73 7.80 -3.10 -1.43
C LEU A 73 8.58 -1.97 -2.12
N LEU A 74 9.70 -1.54 -1.55
CA LEU A 74 10.58 -0.53 -2.16
C LEU A 74 11.22 -1.02 -3.46
N ALA A 75 11.50 -2.31 -3.59
CA ALA A 75 12.03 -2.90 -4.83
C ALA A 75 10.96 -3.18 -5.91
N ALA A 76 9.67 -3.09 -5.58
CA ALA A 76 8.58 -3.36 -6.51
C ALA A 76 8.23 -2.15 -7.38
N ASP A 77 7.76 -2.41 -8.60
CA ASP A 77 7.14 -1.38 -9.46
C ASP A 77 5.64 -1.24 -9.17
N GLY A 78 5.00 -2.35 -8.80
CA GLY A 78 3.58 -2.42 -8.44
C GLY A 78 3.33 -3.05 -7.07
N ILE A 79 2.36 -2.53 -6.34
CA ILE A 79 1.97 -3.01 -5.00
C ILE A 79 0.48 -3.36 -5.00
N VAL A 80 0.13 -4.58 -4.61
CA VAL A 80 -1.26 -4.99 -4.42
C VAL A 80 -1.55 -5.11 -2.94
N LEU A 81 -2.42 -4.25 -2.41
CA LEU A 81 -2.86 -4.33 -1.01
C LEU A 81 -4.13 -5.14 -0.93
N SER A 82 -4.13 -6.23 -0.14
CA SER A 82 -5.32 -7.03 0.05
C SER A 82 -5.66 -7.18 1.53
N SER A 83 -6.90 -6.85 1.89
CA SER A 83 -7.41 -7.03 3.25
C SER A 83 -8.91 -7.33 3.23
N PRO A 84 -9.39 -8.36 3.95
CA PRO A 84 -10.82 -8.45 4.21
C PRO A 84 -11.28 -7.24 5.01
N ASN A 85 -12.56 -6.87 4.86
CA ASN A 85 -13.22 -5.87 5.68
C ASN A 85 -13.53 -6.46 7.06
N TYR A 86 -12.82 -6.02 8.10
CA TYR A 86 -13.05 -6.37 9.50
C TYR A 86 -13.49 -5.12 10.26
N ILE A 87 -14.80 -5.02 10.54
CA ILE A 87 -15.43 -3.88 11.23
C ILE A 87 -15.16 -2.54 10.52
N THR A 88 -15.53 -2.48 9.24
CA THR A 88 -15.40 -1.28 8.38
C THR A 88 -13.96 -0.78 8.30
N ASN A 89 -13.00 -1.70 8.30
CA ASN A 89 -11.59 -1.39 8.27
C ASN A 89 -10.78 -2.53 7.65
N VAL A 90 -9.50 -2.26 7.39
CA VAL A 90 -8.51 -3.28 7.09
C VAL A 90 -8.22 -4.14 8.32
N THR A 91 -7.61 -5.30 8.14
CA THR A 91 -7.21 -6.16 9.25
C THR A 91 -6.18 -5.47 10.13
N ALA A 92 -6.13 -5.83 11.41
CA ALA A 92 -5.10 -5.36 12.33
C ALA A 92 -3.68 -5.66 11.82
N GLN A 93 -3.50 -6.77 11.10
CA GLN A 93 -2.25 -7.16 10.45
C GLN A 93 -1.82 -6.11 9.41
N LEU A 94 -2.70 -5.74 8.48
CA LEU A 94 -2.38 -4.71 7.50
C LEU A 94 -2.22 -3.33 8.14
N LYS A 95 -3.09 -3.00 9.10
CA LYS A 95 -3.02 -1.74 9.84
C LYS A 95 -1.69 -1.59 10.59
N THR A 96 -1.14 -2.67 11.14
CA THR A 96 0.16 -2.67 11.81
C THR A 96 1.30 -2.35 10.85
N LEU A 97 1.25 -2.86 9.62
CA LEU A 97 2.20 -2.49 8.56
C LEU A 97 2.09 -0.98 8.25
N PHE A 98 0.86 -0.45 8.13
CA PHE A 98 0.64 0.98 7.88
C PHE A 98 1.13 1.84 9.06
N ASP A 99 0.87 1.43 10.30
CA ASP A 99 1.28 2.20 11.48
C ASP A 99 2.80 2.27 11.66
N ARG A 100 3.53 1.32 11.06
CA ARG A 100 4.99 1.30 11.03
C ARG A 100 5.59 2.08 9.86
N SER A 101 4.78 2.68 9.00
CA SER A 101 5.20 3.43 7.81
C SER A 101 5.32 4.97 7.92
N PRO A 102 5.37 5.66 9.09
CA PRO A 102 5.50 7.12 9.11
C PRO A 102 6.64 7.66 8.23
N LEU A 103 7.81 7.03 8.25
CA LEU A 103 8.92 7.39 7.37
C LEU A 103 8.56 7.28 5.88
N VAL A 104 7.88 6.19 5.49
CA VAL A 104 7.43 5.94 4.11
C VAL A 104 6.51 7.06 3.61
N ILE A 105 5.64 7.58 4.49
CA ILE A 105 4.74 8.70 4.20
C ILE A 105 5.53 10.01 4.14
N HIS A 106 6.35 10.30 5.16
CA HIS A 106 7.08 11.56 5.29
C HIS A 106 8.03 11.78 4.11
N GLU A 107 8.60 10.71 3.55
CA GLU A 107 9.57 10.77 2.47
C GLU A 107 9.00 10.34 1.11
N GLN A 108 7.70 10.04 1.07
CA GLN A 108 7.00 9.55 -0.12
C GLN A 108 7.77 8.41 -0.83
N LEU A 109 8.19 7.40 -0.08
CA LEU A 109 9.09 6.35 -0.58
C LEU A 109 8.45 5.42 -1.64
N PHE A 110 7.16 5.55 -1.91
CA PHE A 110 6.47 4.87 -3.01
C PHE A 110 6.31 5.74 -4.26
N ASP A 111 7.01 6.89 -4.35
CA ASP A 111 7.07 7.67 -5.58
C ASP A 111 7.47 6.79 -6.78
N GLY A 112 6.81 7.04 -7.91
CA GLY A 112 6.94 6.24 -9.13
C GLY A 112 6.21 4.89 -9.14
N LYS A 113 5.71 4.38 -8.01
CA LYS A 113 5.02 3.08 -7.92
C LYS A 113 3.54 3.17 -8.26
N TYR A 114 2.97 2.05 -8.69
CA TYR A 114 1.53 1.89 -8.93
C TYR A 114 0.92 0.86 -7.98
N SER A 115 -0.37 0.97 -7.68
CA SER A 115 -1.05 0.04 -6.78
C SER A 115 -2.44 -0.34 -7.21
N LEU A 116 -2.91 -1.45 -6.63
CA LEU A 116 -4.28 -1.95 -6.72
C LEU A 116 -4.73 -2.41 -5.33
N SER A 117 -5.93 -2.05 -4.92
CA SER A 117 -6.49 -2.41 -3.61
C SER A 117 -7.58 -3.49 -3.72
N LEU A 118 -7.60 -4.45 -2.79
CA LEU A 118 -8.51 -5.58 -2.81
C LEU A 118 -9.18 -5.80 -1.46
N THR A 119 -10.51 -5.94 -1.44
CA THR A 119 -11.25 -6.25 -0.21
C THR A 119 -12.39 -7.24 -0.44
N THR A 120 -12.72 -8.01 0.59
CA THR A 120 -13.96 -8.78 0.64
C THR A 120 -14.65 -8.53 1.96
N ALA A 121 -15.97 -8.37 1.95
CA ALA A 121 -16.76 -8.09 3.14
C ALA A 121 -17.87 -9.12 3.35
N GLY A 122 -18.42 -9.17 4.56
CA GLY A 122 -19.64 -9.94 4.83
C GLY A 122 -20.82 -9.36 4.05
N SER A 123 -21.07 -8.05 4.18
CA SER A 123 -22.27 -7.41 3.64
C SER A 123 -22.09 -6.04 2.96
N GLY A 124 -20.98 -5.32 3.16
CA GLY A 124 -20.83 -3.98 2.60
C GLY A 124 -19.52 -3.25 2.95
N GLU A 125 -19.54 -1.91 2.86
CA GLU A 125 -18.41 -1.00 3.11
C GLU A 125 -17.17 -1.27 2.24
N ILE A 126 -17.39 -1.76 1.02
CA ILE A 126 -16.32 -2.08 0.09
C ILE A 126 -15.51 -0.84 -0.27
N ASP A 127 -16.18 0.22 -0.73
CA ASP A 127 -15.51 1.44 -1.19
C ASP A 127 -14.77 2.16 -0.07
N PHE A 128 -15.31 2.15 1.14
CA PHE A 128 -14.65 2.73 2.31
C PHE A 128 -13.32 2.03 2.60
N VAL A 129 -13.33 0.69 2.64
CA VAL A 129 -12.12 -0.10 2.94
C VAL A 129 -11.10 -0.03 1.80
N LEU A 130 -11.54 0.01 0.54
CA LEU A 130 -10.66 0.30 -0.60
C LEU A 130 -10.02 1.68 -0.46
N GLY A 131 -10.82 2.69 -0.10
CA GLY A 131 -10.38 4.06 0.13
C GLY A 131 -9.30 4.17 1.21
N ILE A 132 -9.33 3.35 2.26
CA ILE A 132 -8.26 3.32 3.29
C ILE A 132 -6.92 2.91 2.67
N MET A 133 -6.90 1.83 1.88
CA MET A 133 -5.68 1.30 1.25
C MET A 133 -5.17 2.21 0.14
N ASP A 134 -6.08 2.73 -0.69
CA ASP A 134 -5.75 3.68 -1.76
C ASP A 134 -5.19 4.98 -1.19
N ASN A 135 -5.81 5.51 -0.13
CA ASN A 135 -5.32 6.69 0.56
C ASN A 135 -3.92 6.47 1.15
N TYR A 136 -3.65 5.30 1.73
CA TYR A 136 -2.33 4.95 2.25
C TYR A 136 -1.26 5.00 1.15
N ILE A 137 -1.51 4.41 -0.02
CA ILE A 137 -0.56 4.44 -1.15
C ILE A 137 -0.31 5.88 -1.62
N VAL A 138 -1.38 6.67 -1.78
CA VAL A 138 -1.25 8.06 -2.23
C VAL A 138 -0.45 8.90 -1.24
N GLN A 139 -0.64 8.70 0.07
CA GLN A 139 0.17 9.37 1.10
C GLN A 139 1.64 8.96 1.08
N CYS A 140 1.93 7.71 0.72
CA CYS A 140 3.29 7.22 0.51
C CYS A 140 3.92 7.69 -0.82
N GLY A 141 3.25 8.51 -1.63
CA GLY A 141 3.74 8.99 -2.93
C GLY A 141 3.42 8.09 -4.12
N GLY A 142 2.82 6.93 -3.90
CA GLY A 142 2.42 6.02 -4.97
C GLY A 142 1.14 6.45 -5.70
N LYS A 143 0.82 5.77 -6.79
CA LYS A 143 -0.41 5.97 -7.56
C LYS A 143 -1.30 4.75 -7.44
N THR A 144 -2.61 4.92 -7.26
CA THR A 144 -3.55 3.79 -7.29
C THR A 144 -4.33 3.76 -8.60
N ILE A 145 -4.54 2.57 -9.15
CA ILE A 145 -5.44 2.34 -10.29
C ILE A 145 -6.89 2.07 -9.84
N GLY A 146 -7.16 2.12 -8.53
CA GLY A 146 -8.43 1.79 -7.89
C GLY A 146 -8.41 0.44 -7.20
N GLY A 147 -9.55 -0.24 -7.15
CA GLY A 147 -9.68 -1.51 -6.44
C GLY A 147 -10.80 -2.42 -6.92
N VAL A 148 -10.73 -3.66 -6.43
CA VAL A 148 -11.80 -4.66 -6.58
C VAL A 148 -12.26 -5.09 -5.20
N GLY A 149 -13.57 -5.12 -4.99
CA GLY A 149 -14.11 -5.80 -3.82
C GLY A 149 -15.42 -6.51 -4.08
N CYS A 150 -15.80 -7.32 -3.09
CA CYS A 150 -16.98 -8.17 -3.16
C CYS A 150 -17.59 -8.38 -1.76
N ALA A 151 -18.90 -8.21 -1.65
CA ALA A 151 -19.64 -8.55 -0.45
C ALA A 151 -20.23 -9.97 -0.56
N MET A 152 -20.04 -10.82 0.46
CA MET A 152 -20.54 -12.19 0.42
C MET A 152 -22.07 -12.26 0.41
N SER A 153 -22.76 -11.23 0.92
CA SER A 153 -24.22 -11.08 0.83
C SER A 153 -24.75 -10.95 -0.58
N GLU A 154 -23.91 -10.63 -1.57
CA GLU A 154 -24.28 -10.55 -3.00
C GLU A 154 -24.31 -11.94 -3.67
N GLY A 155 -23.92 -12.99 -2.94
CA GLY A 155 -23.99 -14.37 -3.39
C GLY A 155 -22.74 -14.86 -4.15
N PRO A 156 -22.69 -16.16 -4.48
CA PRO A 156 -21.49 -16.80 -5.04
C PRO A 156 -21.05 -16.23 -6.40
N SER A 157 -21.98 -15.86 -7.27
CA SER A 157 -21.70 -15.30 -8.60
C SER A 157 -20.98 -13.95 -8.52
N ALA A 158 -21.21 -13.16 -7.45
CA ALA A 158 -20.49 -11.91 -7.22
C ALA A 158 -18.99 -12.17 -6.98
N MET A 159 -18.65 -13.26 -6.27
CA MET A 159 -17.25 -13.63 -6.03
C MET A 159 -16.56 -14.10 -7.33
N GLU A 160 -17.26 -14.87 -8.16
CA GLU A 160 -16.74 -15.29 -9.48
C GLU A 160 -16.47 -14.07 -10.38
N ALA A 161 -17.41 -13.13 -10.45
CA ALA A 161 -17.24 -11.88 -11.18
C ALA A 161 -16.07 -11.04 -10.63
N ALA A 162 -15.91 -10.97 -9.31
CA ALA A 162 -14.81 -10.26 -8.67
C ALA A 162 -13.45 -10.89 -8.97
N ILE A 163 -13.36 -12.23 -9.06
CA ILE A 163 -12.14 -12.94 -9.46
C ILE A 163 -11.77 -12.60 -10.90
N VAL A 164 -12.73 -12.64 -11.83
CA VAL A 164 -12.49 -12.26 -13.24
C VAL A 164 -12.02 -10.80 -13.34
N LYS A 165 -12.73 -9.88 -12.67
CA LYS A 165 -12.34 -8.46 -12.62
C LYS A 165 -10.94 -8.28 -12.04
N SER A 166 -10.59 -9.02 -10.98
CA SER A 166 -9.27 -8.99 -10.35
C SER A 166 -8.17 -9.40 -11.34
N ARG A 167 -8.38 -10.47 -12.13
CA ARG A 167 -7.43 -10.86 -13.17
C ARG A 167 -7.21 -9.77 -14.21
N GLU A 168 -8.28 -9.16 -14.69
CA GLU A 168 -8.18 -8.07 -15.67
C GLU A 168 -7.50 -6.82 -15.07
N MET A 169 -7.77 -6.48 -13.81
CA MET A 169 -7.06 -5.38 -13.14
C MET A 169 -5.58 -5.68 -12.88
N GLY A 170 -5.19 -6.96 -12.74
CA GLY A 170 -3.77 -7.36 -12.74
C GLY A 170 -3.05 -7.01 -14.05
N LYS A 171 -3.70 -7.27 -15.20
CA LYS A 171 -3.19 -6.86 -16.52
C LYS A 171 -3.18 -5.35 -16.68
N ASP A 172 -4.21 -4.67 -16.18
CA ASP A 172 -4.29 -3.20 -16.23
C ASP A 172 -3.19 -2.53 -15.39
N LEU A 173 -2.86 -3.09 -14.22
CA LEU A 173 -1.76 -2.60 -13.39
C LEU A 173 -0.42 -2.66 -14.14
N VAL A 174 -0.14 -3.78 -14.80
CA VAL A 174 1.06 -3.92 -15.65
C VAL A 174 1.06 -2.88 -16.77
N THR A 175 -0.08 -2.68 -17.42
CA THR A 175 -0.22 -1.68 -18.48
C THR A 175 0.02 -0.27 -17.95
N ALA A 176 -0.60 0.10 -16.82
CA ALA A 176 -0.46 1.40 -16.18
C ALA A 176 1.01 1.71 -15.83
N ILE A 177 1.75 0.73 -15.32
CA ILE A 177 3.19 0.87 -15.05
C ILE A 177 3.97 1.04 -16.37
N LYS A 178 3.74 0.18 -17.37
CA LYS A 178 4.46 0.21 -18.66
C LYS A 178 4.33 1.56 -19.36
N VAL A 179 3.12 2.12 -19.40
CA VAL A 179 2.85 3.40 -20.08
C VAL A 179 3.04 4.61 -19.17
N LYS A 180 3.46 4.40 -17.91
CA LYS A 180 3.54 5.44 -16.88
C LYS A 180 2.26 6.28 -16.82
N ARG A 181 1.11 5.59 -16.76
CA ARG A 181 -0.22 6.20 -16.81
C ARG A 181 -0.32 7.37 -15.80
N PRO A 182 -0.71 8.57 -16.22
CA PRO A 182 -0.81 9.71 -15.32
C PRO A 182 -2.06 9.62 -14.45
N TYR A 183 -1.95 10.15 -13.23
CA TYR A 183 -3.06 10.31 -12.28
C TYR A 183 -3.02 11.72 -11.67
N PRO A 184 -3.42 12.77 -12.44
CA PRO A 184 -3.18 14.16 -12.08
C PRO A 184 -3.81 14.58 -10.75
N GLU A 185 -4.99 14.08 -10.41
CA GLU A 185 -5.67 14.40 -9.14
C GLU A 185 -4.89 13.85 -7.92
N GLN A 186 -4.34 12.64 -8.04
CA GLN A 186 -3.53 12.03 -6.98
C GLN A 186 -2.20 12.79 -6.82
N GLN A 187 -1.59 13.19 -7.93
CA GLN A 187 -0.35 13.99 -7.94
C GLN A 187 -0.59 15.37 -7.32
N ALA A 188 -1.66 16.07 -7.71
CA ALA A 188 -2.03 17.36 -7.12
C ALA A 188 -2.25 17.25 -5.61
N ARG A 189 -2.87 16.15 -5.15
CA ARG A 189 -3.05 15.88 -3.72
C ARG A 189 -1.72 15.66 -2.99
N GLN A 190 -0.76 14.97 -3.60
CA GLN A 190 0.58 14.75 -3.05
C GLN A 190 1.37 16.06 -2.95
N GLU A 191 1.33 16.89 -3.99
CA GLU A 191 1.96 18.22 -3.97
C GLU A 191 1.34 19.11 -2.90
N ALA A 192 0.01 19.19 -2.84
CA ALA A 192 -0.69 19.96 -1.82
C ALA A 192 -0.39 19.45 -0.40
N TRP A 193 -0.20 18.14 -0.22
CA TRP A 193 0.25 17.58 1.05
C TRP A 193 1.67 18.03 1.39
N LYS A 194 2.63 17.94 0.45
CA LYS A 194 4.03 18.37 0.67
C LYS A 194 4.11 19.84 1.09
N GLU A 195 3.36 20.71 0.42
CA GLU A 195 3.30 22.14 0.73
C GLU A 195 2.85 22.45 2.16
N ARG A 196 1.97 21.64 2.74
CA ARG A 196 1.54 21.78 4.13
C ARG A 196 2.47 21.04 5.09
N PHE A 197 2.93 19.87 4.70
CA PHE A 197 3.70 18.97 5.56
C PHE A 197 5.13 19.48 5.82
N LYS A 198 5.68 20.32 4.93
CA LYS A 198 6.97 21.02 5.17
C LYS A 198 7.01 21.77 6.51
N TYR A 199 5.87 22.31 6.96
CA TYR A 199 5.80 23.00 8.25
C TYR A 199 5.92 22.03 9.44
N VAL A 200 5.47 20.79 9.28
CA VAL A 200 5.68 19.73 10.29
C VAL A 200 7.16 19.34 10.34
N ILE A 201 7.81 19.20 9.18
CA ILE A 201 9.25 18.94 9.10
C ILE A 201 10.04 20.06 9.79
N LEU A 202 9.77 21.32 9.44
CA LEU A 202 10.42 22.48 10.06
C LEU A 202 10.19 22.58 11.57
N ALA A 203 8.97 22.31 12.04
CA ALA A 203 8.64 22.34 13.46
C ALA A 203 9.38 21.27 14.28
N ASN A 204 9.84 20.19 13.64
CA ASN A 204 10.53 19.08 14.30
C ASN A 204 12.02 18.98 13.90
N LYS A 205 12.59 20.01 13.25
CA LYS A 205 13.93 19.96 12.66
C LYS A 205 15.07 19.60 13.61
N GLU A 206 14.90 19.87 14.91
CA GLU A 206 15.89 19.54 15.94
C GLU A 206 15.91 18.04 16.30
N HIS A 207 14.84 17.31 15.97
CA HIS A 207 14.68 15.89 16.31
C HIS A 207 14.56 14.98 15.08
N TRP A 208 14.14 15.51 13.93
CA TRP A 208 13.90 14.76 12.70
C TRP A 208 14.98 15.07 11.65
N MET A 209 16.26 14.94 12.05
CA MET A 209 17.41 15.30 11.23
C MET A 209 17.37 14.57 9.88
N HIS A 210 17.17 13.25 9.88
CA HIS A 210 17.10 12.47 8.64
C HIS A 210 15.98 12.96 7.70
N ASN A 211 14.77 13.23 8.21
CA ASN A 211 13.72 13.77 7.34
C ASN A 211 14.06 15.16 6.80
N CYS A 212 14.69 16.03 7.60
CA CYS A 212 15.09 17.35 7.11
C CYS A 212 16.11 17.23 5.98
N ASP A 213 17.14 16.41 6.17
CA ASP A 213 18.16 16.14 5.17
C ASP A 213 17.52 15.60 3.89
N TYR A 214 16.67 14.58 4.00
CA TYR A 214 15.94 14.03 2.86
C TYR A 214 15.11 15.09 2.12
N TRP A 215 14.38 15.95 2.85
CA TRP A 215 13.54 16.99 2.25
C TRP A 215 14.35 18.08 1.57
N MET A 216 15.53 18.44 2.11
CA MET A 216 16.48 19.36 1.46
C MET A 216 17.08 18.72 0.20
N GLU A 217 17.49 17.46 0.26
CA GLU A 217 18.01 16.71 -0.90
C GLU A 217 16.99 16.60 -2.03
N LYS A 218 15.71 16.43 -1.70
CA LYS A 218 14.61 16.42 -2.68
C LYS A 218 14.22 17.81 -3.19
N GLY A 219 14.75 18.88 -2.59
CA GLY A 219 14.36 20.26 -2.89
C GLY A 219 12.93 20.61 -2.47
N TRP A 220 12.33 19.84 -1.58
CA TRP A 220 10.99 20.11 -1.01
C TRP A 220 11.05 21.12 0.12
N LEU A 221 12.22 21.27 0.72
CA LEU A 221 12.53 22.30 1.70
C LEU A 221 13.63 23.21 1.15
N LYS A 222 13.48 24.51 1.37
CA LYS A 222 14.54 25.50 1.10
C LYS A 222 15.20 25.88 2.42
N GLU A 223 16.51 26.15 2.38
CA GLU A 223 17.28 26.70 3.51
C GLU A 223 16.66 28.00 4.06
#